data_AF-A0A7C4JRE4-F1
#
_entry.id   AF-A0A7C4JRE4-F1
#
_cell.length_a   1.000
_cell.length_b   1.000
_cell.length_c   1.000
_cell.angle_alpha   90.00
_cell.angle_beta   90.00
_cell.angle_gamma   90.00
#
_symmetry.space_group_name_H-M   'P 1'
#
loop_
_entity.id
_entity.type
_entity.pdbx_description
1 polymer ?
#
loop_
_entity_poly.entity_id
_entity_poly.type
_entity_poly.pdbx_seq_one_letter_code
_entity_poly.pdbx_strand_id
1 'polypeptide(L)'
;MNSLSKRINRHLRKNKNLKWHIDYLLQKGENLKVIPIRDFEKRECEIAKELSLLSQEIIPNFGASDCKCKSHLFYFSYNPLEKEEFQKLIIEYRINKISHVFTKT
;
A
#
# COMPACT_ATOMS: atom_id res chain seq x y z
N MET A 1 12.58 -7.59 14.18
CA MET A 1 11.15 -7.39 13.88
C MET A 1 10.67 -6.08 14.50
N ASN A 2 10.38 -5.01 13.73
CA ASN A 2 9.59 -3.81 14.16
C ASN A 2 9.59 -2.63 13.14
N SER A 3 9.99 -2.83 11.88
CA SER A 3 10.08 -1.71 10.92
C SER A 3 8.72 -1.20 10.46
N LEU A 4 7.74 -2.08 10.20
CA LEU A 4 6.46 -1.69 9.60
C LEU A 4 5.62 -0.79 10.52
N SER A 5 5.39 -1.19 11.78
CA SER A 5 4.61 -0.40 12.74
C SER A 5 5.28 0.96 13.01
N LYS A 6 6.61 1.00 13.11
CA LYS A 6 7.37 2.26 13.25
C LYS A 6 7.22 3.16 12.02
N ARG A 7 7.25 2.59 10.80
CA ARG A 7 7.01 3.33 9.55
C ARG A 7 5.58 3.88 9.47
N ILE A 8 4.57 3.06 9.78
CA ILE A 8 3.16 3.50 9.83
C ILE A 8 3.01 4.67 10.81
N ASN A 9 3.49 4.51 12.05
CA ASN A 9 3.39 5.56 13.07
C ASN A 9 4.12 6.85 12.66
N ARG A 10 5.26 6.73 11.96
CA ARG A 10 5.94 7.89 11.39
C ARG A 10 5.06 8.57 10.33
N HIS A 11 4.52 7.83 9.37
CA HIS A 11 3.71 8.40 8.29
C HIS A 11 2.41 9.04 8.79
N LEU A 12 1.80 8.52 9.85
CA LEU A 12 0.58 9.10 10.43
C LEU A 12 0.82 10.36 11.26
N ARG A 13 2.02 10.58 11.79
CA ARG A 13 2.33 11.75 12.63
C ARG A 13 2.25 13.07 11.85
N LYS A 14 1.40 14.03 12.24
CA LYS A 14 1.31 15.31 11.53
C LYS A 14 2.56 16.18 11.69
N ASN A 15 3.04 16.38 12.92
CA ASN A 15 4.26 17.16 13.17
C ASN A 15 5.53 16.30 13.06
N LYS A 16 6.26 16.42 11.95
CA LYS A 16 7.52 15.71 11.69
C LYS A 16 8.30 16.37 10.55
N ASN A 17 9.61 16.11 10.49
CA ASN A 17 10.41 16.39 9.30
C ASN A 17 10.00 15.44 8.16
N LEU A 18 9.55 16.03 7.05
CA LEU A 18 9.11 15.33 5.85
C LEU A 18 10.34 14.81 5.09
N LYS A 19 10.35 13.51 4.76
CA LYS A 19 11.50 12.88 4.07
C LYS A 19 11.09 12.06 2.86
N TRP A 20 9.88 11.51 2.84
CA TRP A 20 9.39 10.66 1.77
C TRP A 20 8.21 11.30 1.05
N HIS A 21 8.00 10.98 -0.23
CA HIS A 21 6.89 11.53 -1.02
C HIS A 21 5.53 11.40 -0.32
N ILE A 22 5.27 10.25 0.31
CA ILE A 22 4.05 10.02 1.09
C ILE A 22 3.93 10.92 2.33
N ASP A 23 5.05 11.37 2.94
CA ASP A 23 5.00 12.29 4.09
C ASP A 23 4.37 13.62 3.68
N TYR A 24 4.70 14.14 2.48
CA TYR A 24 4.13 15.38 1.95
C TYR A 24 2.65 15.22 1.60
N LEU A 25 2.28 14.11 0.96
CA LEU A 25 0.89 13.82 0.61
C LEU A 25 0.00 13.74 1.85
N LEU A 26 0.44 13.02 2.89
CA LEU A 26 -0.34 12.83 4.12
C LEU A 26 -0.49 14.10 4.98
N GLN A 27 0.26 15.17 4.71
CA GLN A 27 -0.02 16.48 5.32
C GLN A 27 -1.37 17.03 4.87
N LYS A 28 -1.74 16.78 3.61
CA LYS A 28 -3.00 17.25 3.00
C LYS A 28 -4.14 16.23 3.09
N GLY A 29 -3.83 14.98 3.43
CA GLY A 29 -4.83 13.93 3.60
C GLY A 29 -5.60 14.01 4.92
N GLU A 30 -6.90 13.77 4.83
CA GLU A 30 -7.85 13.61 5.93
C GLU A 30 -8.45 12.19 5.89
N ASN A 31 -9.07 11.73 6.98
CA ASN A 31 -9.75 10.43 7.05
C ASN A 31 -8.90 9.22 6.61
N LEU A 32 -7.63 9.22 7.01
CA LEU A 32 -6.65 8.20 6.62
C LEU A 32 -7.01 6.82 7.17
N LYS A 33 -7.03 5.82 6.29
CA LYS A 33 -7.12 4.40 6.67
C LYS A 33 -5.80 3.71 6.31
N VAL A 34 -5.30 2.90 7.25
CA VAL A 34 -4.08 2.10 7.03
C VAL A 34 -4.45 0.64 6.98
N ILE A 35 -4.05 -0.04 5.91
CA ILE A 35 -4.24 -1.48 5.72
C ILE A 35 -2.86 -2.14 5.77
N PRO A 36 -2.41 -2.64 6.94
CA PRO A 36 -1.11 -3.29 7.04
C PRO A 36 -1.16 -4.68 6.39
N ILE A 37 -0.27 -4.89 5.42
CA ILE A 37 0.01 -6.19 4.81
C ILE A 37 1.36 -6.66 5.34
N ARG A 38 1.41 -7.86 5.91
CA ARG A 38 2.64 -8.50 6.40
C ARG A 38 2.86 -9.77 5.60
N ASP A 39 4.00 -9.84 4.93
CA ASP A 39 4.40 -10.99 4.15
C ASP A 39 5.90 -11.22 4.37
N PHE A 40 6.34 -12.46 4.20
CA PHE A 40 7.75 -12.85 4.19
C PHE A 40 8.40 -12.53 2.84
N GLU A 41 7.60 -12.47 1.77
CA GLU A 41 8.04 -12.09 0.44
C GLU A 41 7.83 -10.58 0.16
N LYS A 42 8.68 -10.00 -0.69
CA LYS A 42 8.55 -8.61 -1.13
C LYS A 42 7.48 -8.47 -2.21
N ARG A 43 6.21 -8.46 -1.81
CA ARG A 43 5.06 -8.37 -2.74
C ARG A 43 4.61 -6.96 -3.10
N GLU A 44 5.32 -5.91 -2.66
CA GLU A 44 4.92 -4.52 -2.89
C GLU A 44 4.70 -4.21 -4.38
N CYS A 45 5.61 -4.65 -5.26
CA CYS A 45 5.47 -4.44 -6.70
C CYS A 45 4.32 -5.25 -7.32
N GLU A 46 4.02 -6.43 -6.77
CA GLU A 46 2.91 -7.28 -7.20
C GLU A 46 1.57 -6.59 -6.89
N ILE A 47 1.43 -6.10 -5.65
CA ILE A 47 0.28 -5.33 -5.18
C ILE A 47 0.11 -4.06 -6.02
N ALA A 48 1.20 -3.32 -6.27
CA ALA A 48 1.16 -2.10 -7.08
C ALA A 48 0.68 -2.38 -8.51
N LYS A 49 1.11 -3.49 -9.12
CA LYS A 49 0.66 -3.91 -10.45
C LYS A 49 -0.85 -4.20 -10.45
N GLU A 50 -1.34 -4.98 -9.49
CA GLU A 50 -2.78 -5.30 -9.42
C GLU A 50 -3.63 -4.07 -9.12
N LEU A 51 -3.22 -3.22 -8.17
CA LEU A 51 -3.90 -1.95 -7.88
C LEU A 51 -3.99 -1.05 -9.10
N SER A 52 -2.95 -1.02 -9.94
CA SER A 52 -2.95 -0.21 -11.17
C SER A 52 -4.04 -0.64 -12.15
N LEU A 53 -4.43 -1.92 -12.15
CA LEU A 53 -5.51 -2.44 -13.01
C LEU A 53 -6.91 -2.09 -12.48
N LEU A 54 -7.04 -1.85 -11.17
CA LEU A 54 -8.29 -1.47 -10.53
C LEU A 54 -8.50 0.05 -10.49
N SER A 55 -7.41 0.81 -10.45
CA SER A 55 -7.44 2.27 -10.32
C SER A 55 -7.85 2.98 -11.62
N GLN A 56 -8.47 4.16 -11.48
CA GLN A 56 -8.79 5.00 -12.64
C GLN A 56 -7.57 5.76 -13.15
N GLU A 57 -6.70 6.20 -12.23
CA GLU A 57 -5.49 6.95 -12.57
C GLU A 57 -4.32 6.55 -11.67
N ILE A 58 -3.12 6.79 -12.19
CA ILE A 58 -1.87 6.63 -11.46
C ILE A 58 -1.11 7.96 -11.46
N ILE A 59 -0.32 8.21 -10.42
CA ILE A 59 0.61 9.34 -10.38
C ILE A 59 2.01 8.83 -10.73
N PRO A 60 2.52 9.07 -11.96
CA PRO A 60 3.76 8.45 -12.42
C PRO A 60 4.95 8.69 -11.49
N ASN A 61 5.78 7.65 -11.32
CA ASN A 61 7.00 7.64 -10.51
C ASN A 61 6.81 7.86 -9.00
N PHE A 62 5.59 8.09 -8.52
CA PHE A 62 5.35 8.29 -7.09
C PHE A 62 5.66 7.01 -6.32
N GLY A 63 6.64 7.07 -5.41
CA GLY A 63 7.01 5.94 -4.56
C GLY A 63 7.64 4.76 -5.30
N ALA A 64 8.07 4.94 -6.56
CA ALA A 64 8.64 3.88 -7.39
C ALA A 64 10.15 4.04 -7.66
N SER A 65 10.87 4.81 -6.83
CA SER A 65 12.26 5.20 -7.10
C SER A 65 13.27 4.04 -7.02
N ASP A 66 12.94 2.97 -6.32
CA ASP A 66 13.78 1.78 -6.11
C ASP A 66 13.26 0.54 -6.88
N CYS A 67 12.27 0.71 -7.75
CA CYS A 67 11.68 -0.38 -8.53
C CYS A 67 11.35 0.06 -9.97
N LYS A 68 10.80 -0.86 -10.77
CA LYS A 68 10.36 -0.60 -12.17
C LYS A 68 8.86 -0.32 -12.30
N CYS A 69 8.15 -0.15 -11.18
CA CYS A 69 6.72 0.15 -11.21
C CYS A 69 6.47 1.52 -11.84
N LYS A 70 5.35 1.67 -12.54
CA LYS A 70 4.93 2.98 -13.08
C LYS A 70 4.55 3.96 -11.97
N SER A 71 4.00 3.47 -10.87
CA SER A 71 3.54 4.25 -9.72
C SER A 71 3.27 3.34 -8.52
N HIS A 72 3.35 3.88 -7.30
CA HIS A 72 2.83 3.32 -6.04
C HIS A 72 1.72 4.20 -5.44
N LEU A 73 1.19 5.16 -6.20
CA LEU A 73 0.03 5.99 -5.85
C LEU A 73 -1.05 5.90 -6.94
N PHE A 74 -2.26 5.59 -6.49
CA PHE A 74 -3.41 5.23 -7.31
C PHE A 74 -4.62 6.07 -6.89
N TYR A 75 -5.41 6.52 -7.85
CA TYR A 75 -6.60 7.31 -7.61
C TYR A 75 -7.88 6.54 -7.93
N PHE A 76 -8.87 6.75 -7.06
CA PHE A 76 -10.24 6.27 -7.19
C PHE A 76 -11.18 7.44 -6.86
N SER A 77 -12.16 7.70 -7.72
CA SER A 77 -13.20 8.71 -7.56
C SER A 77 -14.31 8.27 -6.60
N TYR A 78 -14.16 7.08 -6.01
CA TYR A 78 -15.05 6.46 -5.03
C TYR A 78 -14.21 5.76 -3.96
N ASN A 79 -14.83 5.40 -2.83
CA ASN A 79 -14.15 4.63 -1.79
C ASN A 79 -13.89 3.20 -2.30
N PRO A 80 -12.63 2.80 -2.55
CA PRO A 80 -12.34 1.48 -3.13
C PRO A 80 -12.68 0.34 -2.16
N LEU A 81 -12.75 0.60 -0.85
CA LEU A 81 -13.14 -0.40 0.15
C LEU A 81 -14.59 -0.90 -0.02
N GLU A 82 -15.42 -0.22 -0.80
CA GLU A 82 -16.79 -0.63 -1.10
C GLU A 82 -16.88 -1.51 -2.37
N LYS A 83 -15.76 -1.73 -3.07
CA LYS A 83 -15.71 -2.56 -4.28
C LYS A 83 -15.21 -3.96 -3.95
N GLU A 84 -15.91 -4.96 -4.47
CA GLU A 84 -15.62 -6.37 -4.22
C GLU A 84 -14.21 -6.75 -4.73
N GLU A 85 -13.79 -6.22 -5.88
CA GLU A 85 -12.49 -6.49 -6.49
C GLU A 85 -11.34 -6.00 -5.59
N PHE A 86 -11.49 -4.82 -5.00
CA PHE A 86 -10.51 -4.28 -4.06
C PHE A 86 -10.51 -5.07 -2.75
N GLN A 87 -11.69 -5.41 -2.22
CA GLN A 87 -11.80 -6.24 -1.01
C GLN A 87 -11.14 -7.61 -1.21
N LYS A 88 -11.36 -8.27 -2.35
CA LYS A 88 -10.72 -9.53 -2.73
C LYS A 88 -9.19 -9.40 -2.76
N LEU A 89 -8.67 -8.34 -3.37
CA LEU A 89 -7.22 -8.06 -3.38
C LEU A 89 -6.67 -7.94 -1.96
N ILE A 90 -7.32 -7.17 -1.08
CA ILE A 90 -6.87 -7.01 0.31
C ILE A 90 -6.89 -8.35 1.06
N ILE A 91 -7.93 -9.16 0.90
CA ILE A 91 -8.04 -10.48 1.54
C ILE A 91 -6.93 -11.40 1.05
N GLU A 92 -6.67 -11.44 -0.26
CA GLU A 92 -5.66 -12.29 -0.87
C GLU A 92 -4.28 -12.03 -0.26
N TYR A 93 -3.88 -10.76 -0.18
CA TYR A 93 -2.57 -10.38 0.36
C TYR A 93 -2.48 -10.41 1.89
N ARG A 94 -3.60 -10.30 2.62
CA ARG A 94 -3.59 -10.32 4.09
C ARG A 94 -3.79 -11.70 4.70
N ILE A 95 -4.37 -12.65 3.98
CA ILE A 95 -4.78 -13.94 4.53
C ILE A 95 -4.21 -15.08 3.68
N ASN A 96 -4.56 -15.14 2.40
CA ASN A 96 -4.32 -16.32 1.57
C ASN A 96 -2.85 -16.50 1.19
N LYS A 97 -2.14 -15.41 0.86
CA LYS A 97 -0.69 -15.49 0.57
C LYS A 97 0.17 -15.64 1.83
N ILE A 98 -0.37 -15.38 3.02
CA ILE A 98 0.30 -15.65 4.29
C ILE A 98 0.24 -17.16 4.62
N SER A 99 -0.91 -17.81 4.40
CA SER A 99 -1.10 -19.23 4.73
C SER A 99 -0.26 -20.18 3.87
N HIS A 100 0.09 -19.80 2.64
CA HIS A 100 1.01 -20.58 1.79
C HIS A 100 2.45 -20.70 2.34
N VAL A 101 2.85 -19.86 3.30
CA VAL A 101 4.15 -19.98 3.96
C VAL A 101 4.14 -21.08 5.02
N PHE A 102 2.97 -21.42 5.58
CA PHE A 102 2.83 -22.44 6.63
C PHE A 102 2.52 -23.84 6.11
N THR A 103 2.28 -24.00 4.81
CA THR A 103 1.95 -25.30 4.18
C THR A 103 3.10 -25.91 3.36
N LYS A 104 4.23 -25.21 3.22
CA LYS A 104 5.48 -25.79 2.70
C LYS A 104 6.28 -26.40 3.85
N THR A 105 5.86 -27.59 4.29
CA THR A 105 6.70 -28.57 5.02
C THR A 105 6.84 -29.80 4.14
#